data_AF-A0A8I0TVQ7-F1
#
_entry.id   AF-A0A8I0TVQ7-F1
#
_cell.length_a   1.000
_cell.length_b   1.000
_cell.length_c   1.000
_cell.angle_alpha   90.00
_cell.angle_beta   90.00
_cell.angle_gamma   90.00
#
_symmetry.space_group_name_H-M   'P 1'
#
loop_
_entity.id
_entity.type
_entity.pdbx_description
1 polymer ?
#
loop_
_entity_poly.entity_id
_entity_poly.type
_entity_poly.pdbx_seq_one_letter_code
_entity_poly.pdbx_strand_id
1 'polypeptide(L)'
;MATQMTAKATATVNGRRGSSFLRIAIALQTLTIFLQAVSAGLLLTSSYGESLHGVGARVMYGASMLYMLAAVLAWKPGGGPVRPVLHASGFLALASVQVVLGIAHVPSVHLPLGVLMFGLSLLALARR
;
A
#
# COMPACT_ATOMS: atom_id res chain seq x y z
N MET A 1 12.76 10.42 -38.87
CA MET A 1 12.04 11.41 -38.02
C MET A 1 10.74 10.86 -37.44
N ALA A 2 9.87 10.17 -38.22
CA ALA A 2 8.61 9.58 -37.73
C ALA A 2 8.79 8.50 -36.63
N THR A 3 9.83 7.68 -36.70
CA THR A 3 10.13 6.60 -35.72
C THR A 3 10.58 7.12 -34.35
N GLN A 4 11.19 8.31 -34.27
CA GLN A 4 11.53 8.92 -32.98
C GLN A 4 10.31 9.55 -32.29
N MET A 5 9.33 10.05 -33.05
CA MET A 5 8.10 10.61 -32.49
C MET A 5 7.24 9.52 -31.83
N THR A 6 7.11 8.35 -32.46
CA THR A 6 6.37 7.22 -31.88
C THR A 6 7.05 6.65 -30.63
N ALA A 7 8.38 6.54 -30.60
CA ALA A 7 9.10 6.10 -29.40
C ALA A 7 8.93 7.08 -28.22
N LYS A 8 9.01 8.39 -28.48
CA LYS A 8 8.81 9.43 -27.46
C LYS A 8 7.36 9.46 -26.95
N ALA A 9 6.37 9.32 -27.83
CA ALA A 9 4.96 9.25 -27.45
C ALA A 9 4.67 8.06 -26.52
N THR A 10 5.17 6.86 -26.87
CA THR A 10 5.02 5.65 -26.05
C THR A 10 5.69 5.79 -24.68
N ALA A 11 6.89 6.38 -24.62
CA ALA A 11 7.58 6.65 -23.36
C ALA A 11 6.78 7.61 -22.46
N THR A 12 6.18 8.65 -23.05
CA THR A 12 5.40 9.65 -22.31
C THR A 12 4.10 9.05 -21.74
N VAL A 13 3.43 8.19 -22.52
CA VAL A 13 2.21 7.49 -22.08
C VAL A 13 2.53 6.49 -20.97
N ASN A 14 3.63 5.74 -21.08
CA ASN A 14 4.06 4.80 -20.03
C ASN A 14 4.47 5.52 -18.74
N GLY A 15 5.16 6.67 -18.84
CA GLY A 15 5.48 7.51 -17.70
C GLY A 15 4.24 8.05 -16.96
N ARG A 16 3.23 8.52 -17.72
CA ARG A 16 1.95 8.98 -17.16
C ARG A 16 1.18 7.85 -16.49
N ARG A 17 1.07 6.68 -17.12
CA ARG A 17 0.38 5.50 -16.57
C ARG A 17 1.05 5.00 -15.29
N GLY A 18 2.38 4.93 -15.26
CA GLY A 18 3.15 4.56 -14.07
C GLY A 18 2.95 5.53 -12.90
N SER A 19 2.89 6.84 -13.19
CA SER A 19 2.62 7.88 -12.19
C SER A 19 1.21 7.78 -11.60
N SER A 20 0.18 7.66 -12.46
CA SER A 20 -1.22 7.51 -12.01
C SER A 20 -1.43 6.25 -11.17
N PHE A 21 -0.84 5.13 -11.59
CA PHE A 21 -0.90 3.88 -10.84
C PHE A 21 -0.30 4.03 -9.44
N LEU A 22 0.87 4.65 -9.34
CA LEU A 22 1.54 4.88 -8.05
C LEU A 22 0.71 5.80 -7.14
N ARG A 23 0.08 6.84 -7.71
CA ARG A 23 -0.82 7.73 -6.96
C ARG A 23 -2.03 6.98 -6.40
N ILE A 24 -2.67 6.13 -7.21
CA ILE A 24 -3.80 5.31 -6.79
C ILE A 24 -3.37 4.32 -5.70
N ALA A 25 -2.23 3.65 -5.86
CA ALA A 25 -1.71 2.70 -4.89
C ALA A 25 -1.43 3.38 -3.52
N ILE A 26 -0.77 4.54 -3.52
CA ILE A 26 -0.52 5.31 -2.30
C ILE A 26 -1.84 5.77 -1.66
N ALA A 27 -2.81 6.23 -2.45
CA ALA A 27 -4.11 6.65 -1.94
C ALA A 27 -4.88 5.49 -1.28
N LEU A 28 -4.95 4.34 -1.95
CA LEU A 28 -5.58 3.14 -1.41
C LEU A 28 -4.88 2.68 -0.13
N GLN A 29 -3.55 2.65 -0.12
CA GLN A 29 -2.81 2.31 1.09
C GLN A 29 -3.06 3.29 2.24
N THR A 30 -3.04 4.58 1.96
CA THR A 30 -3.32 5.63 2.96
C THR A 30 -4.71 5.44 3.55
N LEU A 31 -5.71 5.21 2.71
CA LEU A 31 -7.08 4.92 3.14
C LEU A 31 -7.15 3.65 3.99
N THR A 32 -6.43 2.60 3.61
CA THR A 32 -6.49 1.33 4.33
C THR A 32 -5.85 1.44 5.72
N ILE A 33 -4.70 2.13 5.82
CA ILE A 33 -4.05 2.39 7.12
C ILE A 33 -4.95 3.29 7.99
N PHE A 34 -5.61 4.29 7.40
CA PHE A 34 -6.56 5.14 8.12
C PHE A 34 -7.73 4.33 8.70
N LEU A 35 -8.37 3.49 7.89
CA LEU A 35 -9.45 2.62 8.35
C LEU A 35 -8.99 1.65 9.45
N GLN A 36 -7.74 1.19 9.38
CA GLN A 36 -7.14 0.38 10.45
C GLN A 36 -6.90 1.15 11.74
N ALA A 37 -6.46 2.42 11.66
CA ALA A 37 -6.32 3.27 12.83
C ALA A 37 -7.69 3.55 13.49
N VAL A 38 -8.72 3.79 12.69
CA VAL A 38 -10.10 3.96 13.18
C VAL A 38 -10.61 2.69 13.85
N SER A 39 -10.43 1.52 13.22
CA SER A 39 -10.88 0.25 13.79
C SER A 39 -10.11 -0.13 15.06
N ALA A 40 -8.81 0.20 15.15
CA ALA A 40 -8.03 0.05 16.37
C ALA A 40 -8.55 0.93 17.51
N GLY A 41 -8.97 2.17 17.21
CA GLY A 41 -9.65 3.04 18.19
C GLY A 41 -11.01 2.45 18.64
N LEU A 42 -11.76 1.84 17.72
CA LEU A 42 -13.00 1.13 18.04
C LEU A 42 -12.76 -0.12 18.90
N LEU A 43 -11.64 -0.83 18.71
CA LEU A 43 -11.25 -1.97 19.55
C LEU A 43 -11.12 -1.57 21.02
N LEU A 44 -10.67 -0.35 21.30
CA LEU A 44 -10.55 0.17 22.67
C LEU A 44 -11.88 0.62 23.29
N THR A 45 -12.92 0.79 22.49
CA THR A 45 -14.16 1.48 22.91
C THR A 45 -15.45 0.69 22.64
N SER A 46 -15.38 -0.42 21.88
CA SER A 46 -16.55 -1.18 21.43
C SER A 46 -16.30 -2.69 21.39
N SER A 47 -17.34 -3.48 21.66
CA SER A 47 -17.27 -4.95 21.65
C SER A 47 -17.08 -5.57 20.27
N TYR A 48 -17.48 -4.87 19.20
CA TYR A 48 -17.32 -5.34 17.82
C TYR A 48 -16.01 -4.87 17.17
N GLY A 49 -15.24 -4.02 17.86
CA GLY A 49 -14.00 -3.42 17.34
C GLY A 49 -12.92 -4.45 17.01
N GLU A 50 -12.79 -5.51 17.81
CA GLU A 50 -11.86 -6.61 17.55
C GLU A 50 -12.16 -7.32 16.22
N SER A 51 -13.43 -7.62 15.96
CA SER A 51 -13.85 -8.28 14.71
C SER A 51 -13.59 -7.39 13.50
N LEU A 52 -13.98 -6.11 13.55
CA LEU A 52 -13.73 -5.16 12.47
C LEU A 52 -12.23 -4.97 12.21
N HIS A 53 -11.45 -4.79 13.27
CA HIS A 53 -10.01 -4.60 13.18
C HIS A 53 -9.33 -5.84 12.58
N GLY A 54 -9.64 -7.03 13.09
CA GLY A 54 -9.07 -8.29 12.63
C GLY A 54 -9.48 -8.67 11.20
N VAL A 55 -10.75 -8.50 10.82
CA VAL A 55 -11.20 -8.72 9.43
C VAL A 55 -10.55 -7.72 8.49
N GLY A 56 -10.54 -6.44 8.86
CA GLY A 56 -9.87 -5.41 8.07
C GLY A 56 -8.39 -5.70 7.86
N ALA A 57 -7.70 -6.25 8.86
CA ALA A 57 -6.27 -6.56 8.78
C ALA A 57 -6.02 -7.68 7.77
N ARG A 58 -6.86 -8.73 7.77
CA ARG A 58 -6.79 -9.83 6.80
C ARG A 58 -7.10 -9.37 5.38
N VAL A 59 -8.11 -8.53 5.20
CA VAL A 59 -8.46 -7.95 3.89
C VAL A 59 -7.31 -7.10 3.35
N MET A 60 -6.74 -6.21 4.18
CA MET A 60 -5.58 -5.40 3.80
C MET A 60 -4.39 -6.30 3.41
N TYR A 61 -4.09 -7.31 4.23
CA TYR A 61 -2.97 -8.22 3.98
C TYR A 61 -3.16 -8.99 2.67
N GLY A 62 -4.34 -9.58 2.45
CA GLY A 62 -4.67 -10.25 1.18
C GLY A 62 -4.56 -9.32 -0.04
N ALA A 63 -5.09 -8.09 0.07
CA ALA A 63 -4.96 -7.08 -0.98
C ALA A 63 -3.50 -6.71 -1.27
N SER A 64 -2.65 -6.62 -0.25
CA SER A 64 -1.21 -6.36 -0.42
C SER A 64 -0.48 -7.50 -1.12
N MET A 65 -0.86 -8.75 -0.85
CA MET A 65 -0.33 -9.93 -1.56
C MET A 65 -0.76 -9.94 -3.03
N LEU A 66 -2.02 -9.61 -3.32
CA LEU A 66 -2.53 -9.49 -4.70
C LEU A 66 -1.81 -8.37 -5.46
N TYR A 67 -1.59 -7.22 -4.81
CA TYR A 67 -0.83 -6.11 -5.40
C TYR A 67 0.61 -6.51 -5.72
N MET A 68 1.28 -7.21 -4.80
CA MET A 68 2.61 -7.76 -4.99
C MET A 68 2.67 -8.74 -6.17
N LEU A 69 1.71 -9.67 -6.27
CA LEU A 69 1.62 -10.59 -7.39
C LEU A 69 1.43 -9.86 -8.71
N ALA A 70 0.52 -8.88 -8.77
CA ALA A 70 0.29 -8.06 -9.95
C ALA A 70 1.57 -7.27 -10.34
N ALA A 71 2.30 -6.72 -9.38
CA ALA A 71 3.56 -6.02 -9.62
C ALA A 71 4.65 -6.95 -10.18
N VAL A 72 4.78 -8.16 -9.63
CA VAL A 72 5.75 -9.17 -10.11
C VAL A 72 5.42 -9.64 -11.52
N LEU A 73 4.14 -9.88 -11.82
CA LEU A 73 3.67 -10.26 -13.16
C LEU A 73 3.87 -9.12 -14.17
N ALA A 74 3.72 -7.86 -13.77
CA ALA A 74 4.02 -6.73 -14.64
C ALA A 74 5.53 -6.56 -14.91
N TRP A 75 6.40 -6.95 -13.96
CA TRP A 75 7.84 -6.83 -14.09
C TRP A 75 8.47 -7.97 -14.91
N LYS A 76 8.34 -9.23 -14.47
CA LYS A 76 9.15 -10.34 -14.98
C LYS A 76 8.75 -10.78 -16.41
N PRO A 77 7.48 -11.09 -16.70
CA PRO A 77 7.04 -11.34 -18.08
C PRO A 77 6.63 -10.07 -18.86
N GLY A 78 6.25 -8.98 -18.18
CA GLY A 78 5.76 -7.76 -18.84
C GLY A 78 6.82 -6.73 -19.24
N GLY A 79 8.10 -6.94 -18.87
CA GLY A 79 9.18 -5.98 -19.14
C GLY A 79 9.01 -4.62 -18.44
N GLY A 80 8.12 -4.54 -17.45
CA GLY A 80 7.82 -3.32 -16.71
C GLY A 80 8.94 -2.90 -15.76
N PRO A 81 8.87 -1.69 -15.18
CA PRO A 81 9.86 -1.21 -14.21
C PRO A 81 9.83 -2.03 -12.91
N VAL A 82 10.97 -2.18 -12.22
CA VAL A 82 11.09 -2.91 -10.94
C VAL A 82 10.50 -2.15 -9.73
N ARG A 83 10.34 -0.83 -9.86
CA ARG A 83 9.88 0.05 -8.76
C ARG A 83 8.56 -0.38 -8.09
N PRO A 84 7.50 -0.76 -8.82
CA PRO A 84 6.25 -1.24 -8.21
C PRO A 84 6.45 -2.48 -7.34
N VAL A 85 7.35 -3.39 -7.73
CA VAL A 85 7.67 -4.60 -6.94
C VAL A 85 8.32 -4.20 -5.61
N LEU A 86 9.27 -3.24 -5.63
CA LEU A 86 9.90 -2.74 -4.41
C LEU A 86 8.89 -2.08 -3.47
N HIS A 87 7.97 -1.27 -4.00
CA HIS A 87 6.91 -0.66 -3.20
C HIS A 87 5.96 -1.69 -2.59
N ALA A 88 5.51 -2.66 -3.39
CA ALA A 88 4.66 -3.74 -2.92
C ALA A 88 5.36 -4.60 -1.84
N SER A 89 6.65 -4.89 -2.03
CA SER A 89 7.48 -5.64 -1.07
C SER A 89 7.60 -4.89 0.26
N GLY A 90 7.96 -3.61 0.20
CA GLY A 90 8.12 -2.78 1.41
C GLY A 90 6.80 -2.64 2.18
N PHE A 91 5.69 -2.45 1.48
CA PHE A 91 4.39 -2.40 2.13
C PHE A 91 4.00 -3.74 2.75
N LEU A 92 4.16 -4.84 2.03
CA LEU A 92 3.85 -6.18 2.55
C LEU A 92 4.68 -6.48 3.80
N ALA A 93 5.97 -6.13 3.81
CA ALA A 93 6.82 -6.30 4.99
C ALA A 93 6.33 -5.47 6.20
N LEU A 94 6.02 -4.19 5.99
CA LEU A 94 5.47 -3.34 7.05
C LEU A 94 4.11 -3.85 7.55
N ALA A 95 3.25 -4.32 6.63
CA ALA A 95 1.97 -4.94 6.96
C ALA A 95 2.16 -6.21 7.79
N SER A 96 3.12 -7.07 7.44
CA SER A 96 3.45 -8.26 8.23
C SER A 96 3.89 -7.89 9.65
N VAL A 97 4.78 -6.89 9.80
CA VAL A 97 5.19 -6.38 11.11
C VAL A 97 3.98 -5.90 11.91
N GLN A 98 3.08 -5.15 11.28
CA GLN A 98 1.87 -4.68 11.94
C GLN A 98 0.93 -5.81 12.38
N VAL A 99 0.74 -6.82 11.54
CA VAL A 99 -0.07 -8.00 11.89
C VAL A 99 0.55 -8.76 13.06
N VAL A 100 1.87 -8.97 13.07
CA VAL A 100 2.57 -9.65 14.17
C VAL A 100 2.44 -8.86 15.47
N LEU A 101 2.69 -7.55 15.45
CA LEU A 101 2.57 -6.70 16.65
C LEU A 101 1.12 -6.63 17.16
N GLY A 102 0.14 -6.63 16.27
CA GLY A 102 -1.28 -6.68 16.61
C GLY A 102 -1.66 -8.01 17.28
N ILE A 103 -1.26 -9.15 16.71
CA ILE A 103 -1.49 -10.48 17.30
C ILE A 103 -0.75 -10.63 18.64
N ALA A 104 0.45 -10.07 18.76
CA ALA A 104 1.22 -10.07 20.00
C ALA A 104 0.66 -9.12 21.08
N HIS A 105 -0.41 -8.36 20.78
CA HIS A 105 -1.03 -7.41 21.70
C HIS A 105 -0.03 -6.39 22.27
N VAL A 106 0.81 -5.82 21.40
CA VAL A 106 1.77 -4.75 21.77
C VAL A 106 1.32 -3.39 21.21
N PRO A 107 0.21 -2.82 21.74
CA PRO A 107 -0.38 -1.59 21.19
C PRO A 107 0.55 -0.38 21.29
N SER A 108 1.44 -0.35 22.30
CA SER A 108 2.44 0.71 22.49
C SER A 108 3.40 0.87 21.31
N VAL A 109 3.59 -0.16 20.48
CA VAL A 109 4.43 -0.11 19.27
C VAL A 109 3.57 -0.15 18.01
N HIS A 110 2.55 -1.01 17.99
CA HIS A 110 1.65 -1.21 16.85
C HIS A 110 0.93 0.09 16.43
N LEU A 111 0.37 0.82 17.41
CA LEU A 111 -0.40 2.04 17.13
C LEU A 111 0.51 3.17 16.60
N PRO A 112 1.62 3.55 17.27
CA PRO A 112 2.50 4.59 16.76
C PRO A 112 3.08 4.27 15.38
N LEU A 113 3.45 3.01 15.13
CA LEU A 113 3.92 2.60 13.82
C LEU A 113 2.85 2.79 12.74
N GLY A 114 1.59 2.46 13.04
CA GLY A 114 0.47 2.64 12.12
C GLY A 114 0.22 4.11 11.79
N VAL A 115 0.24 4.97 12.81
CA VAL A 115 0.11 6.42 12.65
C VAL A 115 1.26 7.00 11.82
N LEU A 116 2.51 6.57 12.08
CA LEU A 116 3.66 6.99 11.31
C LEU A 116 3.53 6.59 9.83
N MET A 117 3.15 5.34 9.56
CA MET A 117 2.92 4.85 8.20
C MET A 117 1.82 5.63 7.48
N PHE A 118 0.73 5.96 8.19
CA PHE A 118 -0.34 6.82 7.66
C PHE A 118 0.20 8.21 7.29
N GLY A 119 0.90 8.86 8.21
CA GLY A 119 1.46 10.21 8.01
C GLY A 119 2.44 10.26 6.84
N LEU A 120 3.34 9.28 6.74
CA LEU A 120 4.28 9.17 5.62
C LEU A 120 3.56 8.92 4.28
N SER A 121 2.53 8.09 4.27
CA SER A 121 1.75 7.81 3.06
C SER A 121 0.96 9.05 2.61
N LEU A 122 0.38 9.79 3.55
CA LEU A 122 -0.32 11.04 3.28
C LEU A 122 0.63 12.12 2.76
N LEU A 123 1.81 12.26 3.37
CA LEU A 123 2.85 13.18 2.92
C LEU A 123 3.32 12.82 1.50
N ALA A 124 3.51 11.53 1.21
CA ALA A 124 3.86 11.05 -0.12
C ALA A 124 2.74 11.32 -1.14
N LEU A 125 1.47 11.22 -0.74
CA LEU A 125 0.33 11.56 -1.59
C LEU A 125 0.24 13.06 -1.88
N ALA A 126 0.50 13.90 -0.88
CA ALA A 126 0.45 15.36 -1.00
C ALA A 126 1.60 15.95 -1.83
N ARG A 127 2.75 15.27 -1.89
CA ARG A 127 3.94 15.70 -2.63
C ARG A 127 3.98 15.25 -4.10
N ARG A 128 2.91 14.64 -4.63
CA ARG A 128 2.79 14.18 -6.02
C ARG A 128 1.82 15.02 -6.83
#